data_AF-A0A1F5UDQ2-F1
#
_entry.id   AF-A0A1F5UDQ2-F1
#
_cell.length_a   1.000
_cell.length_b   1.000
_cell.length_c   1.000
_cell.angle_alpha   90.00
_cell.angle_beta   90.00
_cell.angle_gamma   90.00
#
_symmetry.space_group_name_H-M   'P 1'
#
loop_
_entity.id
_entity.type
_entity.pdbx_description
1 polymer ?
#
loop_
_entity_poly.entity_id
_entity_poly.type
_entity_poly.pdbx_seq_one_letter_code
_entity_poly.pdbx_strand_id
1 'polypeptide(L)'
;MFESYNEIAQKYRKPALKYERHLISLAKKGKKSAREELLYYQTGFLLYRVKNILYPSVLKYYGEDILQECFDLTLKKIDTYNLRYRDKKGNLKPVYFRSYIWKGITGVIVSSIKKRKEILFSELSDNYENTI
;
A
#
# COMPACT_ATOMS: atom_id res chain seq x y z
N MET A 1 -10.89 -10.70 10.11
CA MET A 1 -9.71 -9.82 9.93
C MET A 1 -9.99 -8.71 8.92
N PHE A 2 -10.25 -9.00 7.64
CA PHE A 2 -10.36 -7.92 6.63
C PHE A 2 -11.77 -7.37 6.35
N GLU A 3 -12.74 -7.59 7.23
CA GLU A 3 -14.15 -7.32 6.95
C GLU A 3 -14.44 -5.83 6.71
N SER A 4 -14.00 -4.96 7.62
CA SER A 4 -14.10 -3.50 7.47
C SER A 4 -13.41 -2.99 6.19
N TYR A 5 -12.22 -3.51 5.86
CA TYR A 5 -11.53 -3.15 4.62
C TYR A 5 -12.27 -3.63 3.37
N ASN A 6 -12.92 -4.80 3.43
CA ASN A 6 -13.74 -5.30 2.32
C ASN A 6 -14.96 -4.39 2.10
N GLU A 7 -15.64 -3.96 3.17
CA GLU A 7 -16.78 -3.03 3.09
C GLU A 7 -16.36 -1.71 2.43
N ILE A 8 -15.23 -1.14 2.86
CA ILE A 8 -14.66 0.07 2.25
C ILE A 8 -14.33 -0.20 0.78
N ALA A 9 -13.68 -1.31 0.45
CA ALA A 9 -13.31 -1.64 -0.93
C ALA A 9 -14.55 -1.83 -1.85
N GLN A 10 -15.66 -2.35 -1.31
CA GLN A 10 -16.91 -2.49 -2.05
C GLN A 10 -17.56 -1.13 -2.31
N LYS A 11 -17.55 -0.25 -1.31
CA LYS A 11 -18.11 1.12 -1.39
C LYS A 11 -17.27 2.04 -2.29
N TYR A 12 -15.95 1.99 -2.17
CA TYR A 12 -15.01 2.87 -2.87
C TYR A 12 -14.34 2.16 -4.04
N ARG A 13 -15.10 1.99 -5.12
CA ARG A 13 -14.57 1.43 -6.37
C ARG A 13 -13.66 2.40 -7.09
N LYS A 14 -12.79 1.86 -7.95
CA LYS A 14 -11.81 2.63 -8.74
C LYS A 14 -12.44 3.92 -9.34
N PRO A 15 -11.93 5.11 -8.97
CA PRO A 15 -12.43 6.36 -9.51
C PRO A 15 -11.96 6.60 -10.94
N ALA A 16 -12.62 7.52 -11.64
CA ALA A 16 -12.14 8.04 -12.92
C ALA A 16 -10.79 8.76 -12.73
N LEU A 17 -9.88 8.63 -13.70
CA LEU A 17 -8.52 9.19 -13.61
C LEU A 17 -8.51 10.71 -13.34
N LYS A 18 -9.43 11.45 -13.96
CA LYS A 18 -9.57 12.90 -13.75
C LYS A 18 -9.90 13.22 -12.30
N TYR A 19 -10.81 12.45 -11.69
CA TYR A 19 -11.23 12.63 -10.30
C TYR A 19 -10.12 12.22 -9.33
N GLU A 20 -9.47 11.08 -9.55
CA GLU A 20 -8.32 10.63 -8.75
C GLU A 20 -7.22 11.70 -8.71
N ARG A 21 -6.91 12.31 -9.86
CA ARG A 21 -5.91 13.39 -9.96
C ARG A 21 -6.36 14.66 -9.26
N HIS A 22 -7.65 14.98 -9.30
CA HIS A 22 -8.20 16.11 -8.57
C HIS A 22 -8.04 15.90 -7.06
N LEU A 23 -8.39 14.72 -6.53
CA LEU A 23 -8.18 14.36 -5.13
C LEU A 23 -6.71 14.43 -4.73
N ILE A 24 -5.80 13.89 -5.53
CA ILE A 24 -4.35 14.00 -5.28
C ILE A 24 -3.93 15.48 -5.20
N SER A 25 -4.39 16.32 -6.13
CA SER A 25 -4.08 17.76 -6.12
C SER A 25 -4.54 18.44 -4.83
N LEU A 26 -5.75 18.12 -4.35
CA LEU A 26 -6.27 18.64 -3.08
C LEU A 26 -5.52 18.08 -1.86
N ALA A 27 -5.19 16.80 -1.86
CA ALA A 27 -4.46 16.15 -0.79
C ALA A 27 -3.03 16.73 -0.64
N LYS A 28 -2.35 17.01 -1.76
CA LYS A 28 -1.04 17.69 -1.78
C LYS A 28 -1.10 19.12 -1.25
N LYS A 29 -2.27 19.77 -1.31
CA LYS A 29 -2.53 21.08 -0.72
C LYS A 29 -2.90 21.00 0.78
N GLY A 30 -2.85 19.81 1.39
CA GLY A 30 -3.16 19.62 2.80
C GLY A 30 -4.63 19.36 3.11
N LYS A 31 -5.52 19.18 2.11
CA LYS A 31 -6.92 18.86 2.38
C LYS A 31 -7.05 17.43 2.91
N LYS A 32 -7.23 17.30 4.23
CA LYS A 32 -7.33 16.01 4.94
C LYS A 32 -8.40 15.08 4.36
N SER A 33 -9.62 15.58 4.12
CA SER A 33 -10.70 14.77 3.56
C SER A 33 -10.39 14.21 2.18
N ALA A 34 -9.68 14.95 1.32
CA ALA A 34 -9.26 14.45 0.01
C ALA A 34 -8.18 13.36 0.14
N ARG A 35 -7.32 13.46 1.16
CA ARG A 35 -6.30 12.44 1.46
C ARG A 35 -6.96 11.16 1.96
N GLU A 36 -7.89 11.26 2.90
CA GLU A 36 -8.67 10.12 3.41
C GLU A 36 -9.48 9.44 2.31
N GLU A 37 -10.20 10.22 1.50
CA GLU A 37 -11.01 9.69 0.40
C GLU A 37 -10.14 8.97 -0.64
N LEU A 38 -8.96 9.52 -0.95
CA LEU A 38 -8.02 8.86 -1.84
C LEU A 38 -7.55 7.52 -1.26
N LEU A 39 -7.32 7.40 0.06
CA LEU A 39 -6.98 6.13 0.70
C LEU A 39 -8.11 5.12 0.58
N TYR A 40 -9.37 5.53 0.80
CA TYR A 40 -10.51 4.64 0.62
C TYR A 40 -10.58 4.05 -0.78
N TYR A 41 -10.31 4.86 -1.81
CA TYR A 41 -10.21 4.37 -3.20
C TYR A 41 -9.03 3.43 -3.46
N GLN A 42 -7.96 3.49 -2.66
CA GLN A 42 -6.84 2.57 -2.77
C GLN A 42 -7.03 1.29 -1.93
N THR A 43 -7.92 1.27 -0.93
CA THR A 43 -8.13 0.13 -0.03
C THR A 43 -8.31 -1.19 -0.77
N GLY A 44 -9.20 -1.23 -1.77
CA GLY A 44 -9.43 -2.45 -2.55
C GLY A 44 -8.20 -2.93 -3.32
N PHE A 45 -7.40 -1.99 -3.85
CA PHE A 45 -6.15 -2.33 -4.52
C PHE A 45 -5.12 -2.88 -3.54
N LEU A 46 -4.92 -2.22 -2.40
CA LEU A 46 -3.95 -2.65 -1.38
C LEU A 46 -4.32 -4.03 -0.82
N LEU A 47 -5.59 -4.22 -0.48
CA LEU A 47 -6.12 -5.47 0.04
C LEU A 47 -5.92 -6.62 -0.95
N TYR A 48 -6.19 -6.38 -2.24
CA TYR A 48 -5.93 -7.34 -3.30
C TYR A 48 -4.45 -7.72 -3.36
N ARG A 49 -3.53 -6.74 -3.28
CA ARG A 49 -2.08 -7.03 -3.33
C ARG A 49 -1.62 -7.87 -2.16
N VAL A 50 -2.03 -7.50 -0.94
CA VAL A 50 -1.66 -8.22 0.29
C VAL A 50 -2.17 -9.66 0.24
N LYS A 51 -3.45 -9.86 -0.09
CA LYS A 51 -4.07 -11.20 -0.14
C LYS A 51 -3.46 -12.13 -1.20
N ASN A 52 -2.98 -11.59 -2.33
CA ASN A 52 -2.46 -12.41 -3.44
C ASN A 52 -0.93 -12.62 -3.39
N ILE A 53 -0.18 -11.80 -2.66
CA ILE A 53 1.28 -11.95 -2.54
C ILE A 53 1.64 -12.78 -1.31
N LEU A 54 0.89 -12.65 -0.21
CA LEU A 54 1.17 -13.37 1.02
C LEU A 54 0.68 -14.82 0.94
N TYR A 55 1.51 -15.75 1.44
CA TYR A 55 1.07 -17.12 1.69
C TYR A 55 0.14 -17.18 2.92
N PRO A 56 -0.74 -18.18 3.02
CA PRO A 56 -1.85 -18.17 3.98
C PRO A 56 -1.48 -17.95 5.44
N SER A 57 -0.37 -18.53 5.92
CA SER A 57 0.05 -18.34 7.31
C SER A 57 0.52 -16.91 7.59
N VAL A 58 1.33 -16.30 6.73
CA VAL A 58 1.70 -14.88 6.91
C VAL A 58 0.51 -13.95 6.77
N LEU A 59 -0.41 -14.24 5.85
CA LEU A 59 -1.64 -13.47 5.72
C LEU A 59 -2.47 -13.52 7.02
N LYS A 60 -2.56 -14.69 7.66
CA LYS A 60 -3.32 -14.89 8.90
C LYS A 60 -2.72 -14.16 10.10
N TYR A 61 -1.39 -14.15 10.24
CA TYR A 61 -0.74 -13.58 11.43
C TYR A 61 -0.27 -12.13 11.26
N TYR A 62 0.08 -11.71 10.04
CA TYR A 62 0.72 -10.42 9.78
C TYR A 62 0.03 -9.62 8.66
N GLY A 63 -1.04 -10.14 8.08
CA GLY A 63 -1.67 -9.51 6.92
C GLY A 63 -2.20 -8.11 7.19
N GLU A 64 -2.72 -7.86 8.40
CA GLU A 64 -3.20 -6.53 8.79
C GLU A 64 -2.05 -5.53 8.97
N ASP A 65 -0.98 -5.89 9.68
CA ASP A 65 0.21 -5.03 9.82
C ASP A 65 0.81 -4.68 8.46
N ILE A 66 0.95 -5.67 7.58
CA ILE A 66 1.51 -5.46 6.24
C ILE A 66 0.59 -4.54 5.41
N LEU A 67 -0.72 -4.65 5.58
CA LEU A 67 -1.68 -3.75 4.95
C LEU A 67 -1.52 -2.31 5.47
N GLN A 68 -1.28 -2.11 6.77
CA GLN A 68 -1.00 -0.80 7.34
C GLN A 68 0.32 -0.20 6.83
N GLU A 69 1.39 -1.00 6.78
CA GLU A 69 2.67 -0.58 6.17
C GLU A 69 2.48 -0.14 4.70
N CYS A 70 1.55 -0.80 3.98
CA CYS A 70 1.17 -0.42 2.62
C CYS A 70 0.38 0.91 2.57
N PHE A 71 -0.51 1.18 3.53
CA PHE A 71 -1.19 2.47 3.66
C PHE A 71 -0.21 3.61 3.95
N ASP A 72 0.78 3.38 4.81
CA ASP A 72 1.83 4.36 5.10
C ASP A 72 2.63 4.74 3.87
N LEU A 73 3.02 3.75 3.05
CA LEU A 73 3.68 4.03 1.78
C LEU A 73 2.76 4.82 0.85
N THR A 74 1.49 4.43 0.77
CA THR A 74 0.49 5.08 -0.08
C THR A 74 0.37 6.56 0.28
N LEU A 75 0.27 6.88 1.58
CA LEU A 75 0.25 8.23 2.10
C LEU A 75 1.48 9.04 1.65
N LYS A 76 2.68 8.50 1.87
CA LYS A 76 3.95 9.14 1.44
C LYS A 76 3.99 9.39 -0.07
N LYS A 77 3.40 8.50 -0.87
CA LYS A 77 3.39 8.60 -2.33
C LYS A 77 2.41 9.62 -2.89
N ILE A 78 1.40 10.05 -2.13
CA ILE A 78 0.50 11.14 -2.54
C ILE A 78 1.33 12.41 -2.79
N ASP A 79 2.23 12.72 -1.87
CA ASP A 79 3.03 13.95 -1.90
C ASP A 79 4.06 13.92 -3.04
N THR A 80 4.56 12.75 -3.42
CA THR A 80 5.56 12.60 -4.50
C THR A 80 4.96 12.33 -5.88
N TYR A 81 3.65 12.10 -5.99
CA TYR A 81 3.00 11.83 -7.28
C TYR A 81 3.12 13.04 -8.23
N ASN A 82 3.57 12.77 -9.46
CA ASN A 82 3.73 13.80 -10.50
C ASN A 82 2.45 13.98 -11.31
N LEU A 83 1.67 15.01 -10.95
CA LEU A 83 0.45 15.40 -11.68
C LEU A 83 0.73 15.80 -13.13
N ARG A 84 1.96 16.19 -13.49
CA ARG A 84 2.33 16.67 -14.83
C ARG A 84 3.31 15.73 -15.53
N TYR A 85 3.29 14.44 -15.19
CA TYR A 85 4.14 13.45 -15.84
C TYR A 85 3.97 13.48 -17.36
N ARG A 86 5.10 13.56 -18.06
CA ARG A 86 5.19 13.51 -19.52
C ARG A 86 5.98 12.28 -19.94
N ASP A 87 5.62 11.69 -21.07
CA ASP A 87 6.41 10.60 -21.65
C ASP A 87 7.71 11.12 -22.30
N LYS A 88 8.53 10.20 -22.83
CA LYS A 88 9.80 10.53 -23.51
C LYS A 88 9.63 11.46 -24.71
N LYS A 89 8.42 11.57 -25.28
CA LYS A 89 8.09 12.45 -26.40
C LYS A 89 7.53 13.81 -25.92
N GLY A 90 7.46 14.05 -24.62
CA GLY A 90 6.93 15.28 -24.04
C GLY A 90 5.40 15.30 -23.92
N ASN A 91 4.69 14.23 -24.27
CA ASN A 91 3.23 14.20 -24.19
C ASN A 91 2.77 13.99 -22.75
N LEU A 92 1.76 14.75 -22.31
CA LEU A 92 1.15 14.56 -20.98
C LEU A 92 0.55 13.15 -20.90
N LYS A 93 1.03 12.33 -19.98
CA LYS A 93 0.62 10.93 -19.84
C LYS A 93 0.19 10.64 -18.41
N PRO A 94 -1.01 11.07 -18.01
CA PRO A 94 -1.48 10.83 -16.65
C PRO A 94 -1.60 9.31 -16.40
N VAL A 95 -1.09 8.84 -15.25
CA VAL A 95 -1.17 7.43 -14.84
C VAL A 95 -2.02 7.31 -13.58
N TYR A 96 -2.77 6.22 -13.45
CA TYR A 96 -3.52 5.97 -12.21
C TYR A 96 -2.58 5.87 -11.01
N PHE A 97 -3.03 6.32 -9.85
CA PHE A 97 -2.22 6.34 -8.64
C PHE A 97 -1.76 4.93 -8.23
N ARG A 98 -2.67 3.94 -8.30
CA ARG A 98 -2.32 2.52 -8.11
C ARG A 98 -1.18 2.04 -9.01
N SER A 99 -1.13 2.50 -10.27
CA SER A 99 -0.07 2.15 -11.23
C SER A 99 1.24 2.86 -10.92
N TYR A 100 1.21 3.97 -10.19
CA TYR A 100 2.40 4.64 -9.68
C TYR A 100 2.96 3.92 -8.44
N ILE A 101 2.11 3.45 -7.53
CA ILE A 101 2.54 2.89 -6.24
C ILE A 101 2.78 1.38 -6.25
N TRP A 102 2.25 0.61 -7.21
CA TRP A 102 2.22 -0.87 -7.15
C TRP A 102 3.56 -1.56 -6.88
N LYS A 103 4.66 -1.10 -7.49
CA LYS A 103 6.01 -1.66 -7.23
C LYS A 103 6.47 -1.36 -5.81
N GLY A 104 6.19 -0.15 -5.32
CA GLY A 104 6.49 0.24 -3.95
C GLY A 104 5.74 -0.64 -2.94
N ILE A 105 4.46 -0.90 -3.19
CA ILE A 105 3.64 -1.79 -2.36
C ILE A 105 4.20 -3.21 -2.33
N THR A 106 4.65 -3.75 -3.47
CA THR A 106 5.36 -5.04 -3.48
C THR A 106 6.65 -5.00 -2.68
N GLY A 107 7.43 -3.92 -2.80
CA GLY A 107 8.65 -3.74 -2.03
C GLY A 107 8.40 -3.76 -0.52
N VAL A 108 7.33 -3.10 -0.06
CA VAL A 108 6.87 -3.16 1.34
C VAL A 108 6.58 -4.61 1.71
N ILE A 109 5.64 -5.28 1.04
CA ILE A 109 5.23 -6.65 1.37
C ILE A 109 6.44 -7.60 1.46
N VAL A 110 7.36 -7.56 0.48
CA VAL A 110 8.56 -8.40 0.49
C VAL A 110 9.49 -8.07 1.66
N SER A 111 9.69 -6.79 1.96
CA SER A 111 10.54 -6.36 3.08
C SER A 111 9.94 -6.76 4.42
N SER A 112 8.61 -6.63 4.57
CA SER A 112 7.86 -7.04 5.76
C SER A 112 7.99 -8.54 6.03
N ILE A 113 7.97 -9.38 4.99
CA ILE A 113 8.18 -10.83 5.09
C ILE A 113 9.63 -11.13 5.52
N LYS A 114 10.62 -10.48 4.90
CA LYS A 114 12.04 -10.70 5.22
C LYS A 114 12.35 -10.38 6.68
N LYS A 115 11.92 -9.20 7.15
CA LYS A 115 12.12 -8.75 8.54
C LYS A 115 11.56 -9.77 9.54
N ARG A 116 10.39 -10.35 9.26
CA ARG A 116 9.75 -11.33 10.15
C ARG A 116 10.41 -12.69 10.12
N LYS A 117 10.97 -13.10 8.98
CA LYS A 117 11.82 -14.29 8.92
C LYS A 117 13.10 -14.09 9.73
N GLU A 118 13.75 -12.94 9.59
CA GLU A 118 14.96 -12.61 10.35
C GLU A 118 14.71 -12.65 11.87
N ILE A 119 13.61 -12.05 12.34
CA ILE A 119 13.20 -12.11 13.76
C ILE A 119 13.01 -13.56 14.23
N LEU A 120 12.29 -14.39 13.47
CA LEU A 120 12.06 -15.78 13.85
C LEU A 120 13.37 -16.57 13.96
N PHE A 121 14.34 -16.33 13.06
CA PHE A 121 15.64 -16.99 13.11
C PHE A 121 16.52 -16.48 14.26
N SER A 122 16.48 -15.18 14.57
CA SER A 122 17.23 -14.64 15.72
C SER A 122 16.68 -15.18 17.04
N GLU A 123 15.36 -15.25 17.20
CA GLU A 123 14.74 -15.80 18.42
C GLU A 123 15.06 -17.29 18.62
N LEU A 124 15.18 -18.07 17.54
CA LEU A 124 15.63 -19.46 17.62
C LEU A 124 17.10 -19.58 18.01
N SER A 125 17.95 -18.67 17.52
CA SER A 125 19.38 -18.62 17.86
C SER A 125 19.59 -18.28 19.34
N ASP A 126 18.91 -17.24 19.83
CA ASP A 126 19.02 -16.78 21.22
C ASP A 126 18.52 -17.84 22.21
N ASN A 127 17.46 -18.58 21.84
CA ASN A 127 16.98 -19.69 22.66
C ASN A 127 17.96 -20.88 22.67
N TYR A 128 18.69 -21.12 21.58
CA TYR A 128 19.68 -22.20 21.52
C TYR A 128 20.90 -21.90 22.40
N GLU A 129 21.35 -20.65 22.42
CA GLU A 129 22.49 -20.22 23.25
C GLU A 129 22.16 -20.20 24.76
N ASN A 130 20.91 -19.95 25.14
CA ASN A 130 20.47 -19.96 26.55
C ASN A 130 20.15 -21.37 27.10
N THR A 131 20.31 -22.43 26.30
CA THR A 131 20.05 -23.82 26.72
C THR A 131 21.33 -24.66 26.88
N ILE A 132 22.51 -24.05 26.71
CA ILE A 132 23.84 -24.65 26.92
C ILE A 132 24.46 -24.05 28.18
#